data_AF-A0A2E7U1U9-F1
#
_entry.id   AF-A0A2E7U1U9-F1
#
_cell.length_a   1.000
_cell.length_b   1.000
_cell.length_c   1.000
_cell.angle_alpha   90.00
_cell.angle_beta   90.00
_cell.angle_gamma   90.00
#
_symmetry.space_group_name_H-M   'P 1'
#
loop_
_entity.id
_entity.type
_entity.pdbx_description
1 polymer ?
#
loop_
_entity_poly.entity_id
_entity_poly.type
_entity_poly.pdbx_seq_one_letter_code
_entity_poly.pdbx_strand_id
1 'polypeptide(L)'
;MRNIRSVIFGLGFLIGGAFLANLFGAEAGAQQRTVERIWAEEDCQNISGASAIFLYVVSENLGEGDRLRNEGYEAEANESYESGLRFSELAANYARNFEVYCK
;
A
#
# COMPACT_ATOMS: atom_id res chain seq x y z
N MET A 1 7.02 1.59 39.92
CA MET A 1 7.47 2.16 38.64
C MET A 1 6.65 1.52 37.52
N ARG A 2 5.66 2.24 36.97
CA ARG A 2 4.87 1.81 35.80
C ARG A 2 5.32 2.67 34.62
N ASN A 3 5.79 2.02 33.56
CA ASN A 3 6.43 2.63 32.39
C ASN A 3 5.46 3.60 31.68
N ILE A 4 5.76 4.90 31.73
CA ILE A 4 5.00 5.99 31.09
C ILE A 4 4.96 5.87 29.55
N ARG A 5 5.85 5.06 28.97
CA ARG A 5 5.93 4.83 27.52
C ARG A 5 4.79 3.98 26.94
N SER A 6 4.15 3.11 27.72
CA SER A 6 3.04 2.27 27.21
C SER A 6 1.68 2.99 27.18
N VAL A 7 1.52 4.10 27.91
CA VAL A 7 0.22 4.81 27.99
C VAL A 7 0.02 5.74 26.79
N ILE A 8 1.11 6.27 26.23
CA ILE A 8 1.07 7.19 25.07
C ILE A 8 0.65 6.45 23.79
N PHE A 9 1.12 5.21 23.60
CA PHE A 9 0.73 4.39 22.44
C PHE A 9 -0.72 3.90 22.50
N GLY A 10 -1.32 3.77 23.69
CA GLY A 10 -2.73 3.39 23.84
C GLY A 10 -3.73 4.52 23.63
N LEU A 11 -3.38 5.75 24.02
CA LEU A 11 -4.27 6.91 23.89
C LEU A 11 -4.31 7.51 22.47
N GLY A 12 -3.21 7.44 21.72
CA GLY A 12 -3.14 7.93 20.34
C GLY A 12 -4.06 7.16 19.38
N PHE A 13 -4.24 5.87 19.62
CA PHE A 13 -5.08 5.00 18.77
C PHE A 13 -6.58 5.29 18.93
N LEU A 14 -7.03 5.70 20.12
CA LEU A 14 -8.44 6.01 20.39
C LEU A 14 -8.86 7.38 19.83
N ILE A 15 -7.96 8.37 19.83
CA ILE A 15 -8.25 9.70 19.26
C ILE A 15 -8.14 9.66 17.73
N GLY A 16 -7.19 8.90 17.17
CA GLY A 16 -7.05 8.72 15.71
C GLY A 16 -8.19 7.90 15.09
N GLY A 17 -8.66 6.84 15.78
CA GLY A 17 -9.73 5.98 15.28
C GLY A 17 -11.10 6.68 15.20
N ALA A 18 -11.42 7.54 16.18
CA ALA A 18 -12.66 8.32 16.16
C ALA A 18 -12.66 9.45 15.11
N PHE A 19 -11.48 10.01 14.79
CA PHE A 19 -11.35 11.05 13.78
C PHE A 19 -11.48 10.50 12.34
N LEU A 20 -10.94 9.31 12.07
CA LEU A 20 -11.07 8.66 10.75
C LEU A 20 -12.51 8.21 10.46
N ALA A 21 -13.25 7.73 11.47
CA ALA A 21 -14.64 7.34 11.31
C ALA A 21 -15.58 8.52 11.00
N ASN A 22 -15.26 9.74 11.47
CA ASN A 22 -16.04 10.94 11.15
C ASN A 22 -15.64 11.58 9.81
N LEU A 23 -14.40 11.37 9.34
CA LEU A 23 -13.94 11.87 8.04
C LEU A 23 -14.39 10.99 6.86
N PHE A 24 -14.58 9.69 7.10
CA PHE A 24 -15.03 8.70 6.09
C PHE A 24 -16.45 8.14 6.37
N GLY A 25 -17.19 8.75 7.29
CA GLY A 25 -18.45 8.21 7.83
C GLY A 25 -19.75 8.79 7.29
N ALA A 26 -19.75 9.37 6.09
CA ALA A 26 -20.99 9.86 5.50
C ALA A 26 -20.95 9.74 3.97
N GLU A 27 -21.34 8.57 3.47
CA GLU A 27 -22.09 8.37 2.21
C GLU A 27 -22.36 6.86 2.02
N ALA A 28 -23.27 6.34 2.86
CA ALA A 28 -23.95 5.08 2.57
C ALA A 28 -24.94 5.33 1.42
N GLY A 29 -24.44 5.22 0.19
CA GLY A 29 -25.18 5.41 -1.03
C GLY A 29 -24.55 4.64 -2.19
N ALA A 30 -24.16 3.39 -1.97
CA ALA A 30 -23.76 2.51 -3.06
C ALA A 30 -25.00 2.18 -3.91
N GLN A 31 -25.27 3.02 -4.91
CA GLN A 31 -26.09 2.65 -6.05
C GLN A 31 -25.39 1.47 -6.73
N GLN A 32 -25.83 0.26 -6.39
CA GLN A 32 -25.37 -1.00 -6.97
C GLN A 32 -25.68 -1.01 -8.47
N ARG A 33 -24.83 -0.38 -9.29
CA ARG A 33 -24.74 -0.73 -10.70
C ARG A 33 -24.15 -2.12 -10.73
N THR A 34 -25.01 -3.11 -10.93
CA THR A 34 -24.66 -4.48 -11.29
C THR A 34 -23.97 -4.47 -12.66
N VAL A 35 -22.74 -3.97 -12.72
CA VAL A 35 -21.73 -4.68 -13.50
C VAL A 35 -21.58 -5.99 -12.76
N GLU A 36 -21.73 -7.09 -13.46
CA GLU A 36 -21.55 -8.44 -12.95
C GLU A 36 -20.07 -8.59 -12.55
N ARG A 37 -19.69 -8.01 -11.40
CA ARG A 37 -18.34 -8.15 -10.84
C ARG A 37 -18.16 -9.64 -10.60
N ILE A 38 -17.15 -10.21 -11.25
CA ILE A 38 -16.85 -11.64 -11.15
C ILE A 38 -16.49 -11.99 -9.69
N TRP A 39 -15.85 -11.05 -8.99
CA TRP A 39 -15.39 -11.20 -7.60
C TRP A 39 -16.04 -10.20 -6.63
N ALA A 40 -15.95 -10.50 -5.33
CA ALA A 40 -16.46 -9.63 -4.28
C ALA A 40 -15.66 -8.32 -4.19
N GLU A 41 -16.30 -7.26 -3.69
CA GLU A 41 -15.68 -5.94 -3.57
C GLU A 41 -14.42 -5.94 -2.70
N GLU A 42 -14.48 -6.65 -1.58
CA GLU A 42 -13.35 -6.79 -0.65
C GLU A 42 -12.14 -7.41 -1.34
N ASP A 43 -12.34 -8.44 -2.17
CA ASP A 43 -11.24 -9.06 -2.91
C ASP A 43 -10.63 -8.10 -3.93
N CYS A 44 -11.46 -7.31 -4.61
CA CYS A 44 -11.00 -6.28 -5.53
C CYS A 44 -10.19 -5.18 -4.83
N GLN A 45 -10.62 -4.76 -3.63
CA GLN A 45 -9.86 -3.85 -2.79
C GLN A 45 -8.51 -4.47 -2.39
N ASN A 46 -8.50 -5.75 -1.99
CA ASN A 46 -7.27 -6.47 -1.62
C ASN A 46 -6.27 -6.55 -2.79
N ILE A 47 -6.72 -6.86 -4.00
CA ILE A 47 -5.86 -6.90 -5.20
C ILE A 47 -5.26 -5.53 -5.50
N SER A 48 -6.09 -4.48 -5.48
CA SER A 48 -5.61 -3.11 -5.73
C SER A 48 -4.66 -2.62 -4.62
N GLY A 49 -4.93 -2.97 -3.35
CA GLY A 49 -4.08 -2.68 -2.21
C GLY A 49 -2.72 -3.38 -2.29
N ALA A 50 -2.68 -4.64 -2.73
CA ALA A 50 -1.42 -5.35 -2.96
C ALA A 50 -0.57 -4.66 -4.04
N SER A 51 -1.17 -4.20 -5.14
CA SER A 51 -0.47 -3.40 -6.15
C SER A 51 0.15 -2.14 -5.55
N ALA A 52 -0.60 -1.41 -4.71
CA ALA A 52 -0.09 -0.22 -4.02
C ALA A 52 1.07 -0.52 -3.06
N ILE A 53 1.01 -1.62 -2.30
CA ILE A 53 2.10 -2.04 -1.42
C ILE A 53 3.38 -2.29 -2.22
N PHE A 54 3.29 -2.99 -3.35
CA PHE A 54 4.47 -3.23 -4.18
C PHE A 54 5.04 -1.93 -4.76
N LEU A 55 4.20 -0.99 -5.20
CA LEU A 55 4.66 0.33 -5.66
C LEU A 55 5.34 1.15 -4.56
N TYR A 56 4.89 1.02 -3.32
CA TYR A 56 5.59 1.60 -2.18
C TYR A 56 6.99 1.00 -2.04
N VAL A 57 7.12 -0.33 -2.11
CA VAL A 57 8.43 -1.01 -2.07
C VAL A 57 9.32 -0.62 -3.23
N VAL A 58 8.78 -0.43 -4.44
CA VAL A 58 9.53 0.13 -5.58
C VAL A 58 10.13 1.48 -5.20
N SER A 59 9.33 2.37 -4.62
CA SER A 59 9.77 3.72 -4.25
C SER A 59 10.92 3.68 -3.24
N GLU A 60 10.85 2.82 -2.23
CA GLU A 60 11.92 2.61 -1.25
C GLU A 60 13.22 2.09 -1.90
N ASN A 61 13.12 1.11 -2.81
CA ASN A 61 14.29 0.57 -3.52
C ASN A 61 14.92 1.61 -4.45
N LEU A 62 14.12 2.41 -5.16
CA LEU A 62 14.65 3.47 -6.01
C LEU A 62 15.36 4.55 -5.18
N GLY A 63 14.78 4.95 -4.04
CA GLY A 63 15.40 5.90 -3.12
C GLY A 63 16.70 5.37 -2.52
N GLU A 64 16.74 4.09 -2.13
CA GLU A 64 17.94 3.44 -1.61
C GLU A 64 19.03 3.30 -2.67
N GLY A 65 18.68 2.88 -3.89
CA GLY A 65 19.61 2.84 -5.01
C GLY A 65 20.22 4.22 -5.30
N ASP A 66 19.40 5.28 -5.27
CA ASP A 66 19.88 6.66 -5.46
C ASP A 66 20.86 7.07 -4.35
N ARG A 67 20.57 6.71 -3.10
CA ARG A 67 21.46 6.95 -1.96
C ARG A 67 22.80 6.23 -2.15
N LEU A 68 22.77 4.93 -2.46
CA LEU A 68 23.97 4.10 -2.63
C LEU A 68 24.84 4.58 -3.80
N ARG A 69 24.23 4.94 -4.93
CA ARG A 69 24.95 5.49 -6.08
C ARG A 69 25.65 6.80 -5.73
N ASN A 70 24.98 7.69 -4.99
CA ASN A 70 25.57 8.96 -4.54
C ASN A 70 26.73 8.76 -3.55
N GLU A 71 26.76 7.64 -2.84
CA GLU A 71 27.85 7.24 -1.93
C GLU A 71 28.99 6.46 -2.65
N GLY A 72 28.82 6.13 -3.92
CA GLY A 72 29.80 5.40 -4.73
C GLY A 72 29.70 3.87 -4.68
N TYR A 73 28.63 3.33 -4.09
CA TYR A 73 28.34 1.89 -4.01
C TYR A 73 27.51 1.42 -5.21
N GLU A 74 28.13 1.40 -6.40
CA GLU A 74 27.44 1.14 -7.67
C GLU A 74 26.81 -0.27 -7.77
N ALA A 75 27.48 -1.30 -7.24
CA ALA A 75 26.97 -2.67 -7.32
C ALA A 75 25.69 -2.84 -6.48
N GLU A 76 25.72 -2.34 -5.25
CA GLU A 76 24.60 -2.35 -4.32
C GLU A 76 23.45 -1.46 -4.80
N ALA A 77 23.77 -0.31 -5.40
CA ALA A 77 22.77 0.55 -6.04
C ALA A 77 22.03 -0.20 -7.16
N ASN A 78 22.76 -0.91 -8.02
CA ASN A 78 22.18 -1.70 -9.10
C ASN A 78 21.30 -2.84 -8.56
N GLU A 79 21.72 -3.55 -7.52
CA GLU A 79 20.89 -4.56 -6.85
C GLU A 79 19.57 -3.96 -6.33
N SER A 80 19.63 -2.76 -5.74
CA SER A 80 18.44 -2.05 -5.26
C SER A 80 17.50 -1.69 -6.42
N TYR A 81 18.02 -1.14 -7.52
CA TYR A 81 17.21 -0.84 -8.70
C TYR A 81 16.59 -2.08 -9.34
N GLU A 82 17.34 -3.19 -9.44
CA GLU A 82 16.82 -4.46 -9.94
C GLU A 82 15.68 -5.00 -9.07
N SER A 83 15.82 -4.90 -7.75
CA SER A 83 14.75 -5.22 -6.80
C SER A 83 13.52 -4.34 -7.05
N GLY A 84 13.70 -3.02 -7.19
CA GLY A 84 12.64 -2.09 -7.56
C GLY A 84 11.92 -2.48 -8.86
N LEU A 85 12.66 -2.88 -9.90
CA LEU A 85 12.07 -3.35 -11.15
C LEU A 85 11.22 -4.61 -10.95
N ARG A 86 11.71 -5.61 -10.21
CA ARG A 86 10.96 -6.85 -9.93
C ARG A 86 9.65 -6.57 -9.17
N PHE A 87 9.67 -5.65 -8.20
CA PHE A 87 8.45 -5.25 -7.49
C PHE A 87 7.49 -4.44 -8.37
N SER A 88 8.00 -3.66 -9.32
CA SER A 88 7.16 -2.95 -10.29
C SER A 88 6.40 -3.92 -11.21
N GLU A 89 7.04 -5.03 -11.60
CA GLU A 89 6.39 -6.09 -12.37
C GLU A 89 5.29 -6.77 -11.56
N LEU A 90 5.53 -7.05 -10.27
CA LEU A 90 4.50 -7.57 -9.37
C LEU A 90 3.32 -6.61 -9.26
N ALA A 91 3.56 -5.32 -9.03
CA ALA A 91 2.50 -4.31 -8.97
C ALA A 91 1.67 -4.27 -10.26
N ALA A 92 2.32 -4.34 -11.42
CA ALA A 92 1.67 -4.39 -12.72
C ALA A 92 0.85 -5.67 -12.92
N ASN A 93 1.34 -6.82 -12.45
CA ASN A 93 0.59 -8.08 -12.50
C ASN A 93 -0.67 -8.02 -11.63
N TYR A 94 -0.61 -7.42 -10.43
CA TYR A 94 -1.80 -7.21 -9.60
C TYR A 94 -2.78 -6.22 -10.24
N ALA A 95 -2.30 -5.17 -10.91
CA ALA A 95 -3.16 -4.27 -11.67
C ALA A 95 -3.87 -5.02 -12.82
N ARG A 96 -3.17 -5.88 -13.56
CA ARG A 96 -3.81 -6.74 -14.59
C ARG A 96 -4.84 -7.70 -14.00
N ASN A 97 -4.56 -8.29 -12.84
CA ASN A 97 -5.52 -9.15 -12.15
C ASN A 97 -6.80 -8.38 -11.81
N PHE A 98 -6.69 -7.12 -11.40
CA PHE A 98 -7.86 -6.26 -11.16
C PHE A 98 -8.69 -6.06 -12.45
N GLU A 99 -8.04 -5.77 -13.58
CA GLU A 99 -8.75 -5.62 -14.87
C GLU A 99 -9.50 -6.90 -15.28
N VAL A 100 -8.99 -8.08 -14.92
CA VAL A 100 -9.60 -9.37 -15.30
C VAL A 100 -10.68 -9.83 -14.33
N TYR A 101 -10.51 -9.58 -13.02
CA TYR A 101 -11.41 -10.14 -11.99
C TYR A 101 -12.47 -9.14 -11.50
N CYS A 102 -12.23 -7.85 -11.68
CA CYS A 102 -13.00 -6.79 -11.02
C CYS A 102 -13.64 -5.78 -11.98
N LYS A 103 -13.40 -5.89 -13.29
CA LYS A 103 -14.03 -5.07 -14.35
C LYS A 103 -14.69 -5.96 -15.38
#